data_AF-A0A7L4N6X4-F1
#
_entry.id   AF-A0A7L4N6X4-F1
#
_cell.length_a   1.000
_cell.length_b   1.000
_cell.length_c   1.000
_cell.angle_alpha   90.00
_cell.angle_beta   90.00
_cell.angle_gamma   90.00
#
_symmetry.space_group_name_H-M   'P 1'
#
loop_
_entity.id
_entity.type
_entity.pdbx_description
1 polymer ?
#
loop_
_entity_poly.entity_id
_entity_poly.type
_entity_poly.pdbx_seq_one_letter_code
_entity_poly.pdbx_strand_id
1 'polypeptide(L)'
;KQDHLRDFMGKKERGELLSQRISRLGDNLLKKTQLSVTKDGFVHFGDTVMLLSPDNKSSVENYPGLTLAINMDESCIYSLGTLKAPCGVSAIKSVEPVGRNTFCILSVDGAAEGEPVKFGQNFGLGTTGGFSDQMFYLASEHKSFLRFAKKSFLQQVYLTDKLSYLTCWQAVFCDPQMRMEYEGFPVPANSKIIITHRHTNRGLAVPRNFC
;
A
#
# COMPACT_ATOMS: atom_id res chain seq x y z
N LYS A 1 38.33 11.77 21.04
CA LYS A 1 38.56 11.00 19.78
C LYS A 1 38.51 9.49 19.99
N GLN A 2 39.18 8.95 21.02
CA GLN A 2 39.20 7.50 21.30
C GLN A 2 37.83 6.94 21.74
N ASP A 3 37.06 7.69 22.53
CA ASP A 3 35.73 7.24 23.00
C ASP A 3 34.68 7.14 21.89
N HIS A 4 34.68 8.08 20.93
CA HIS A 4 33.79 8.01 19.77
C HIS A 4 34.07 6.79 18.88
N LEU A 5 35.34 6.40 18.76
CA LEU A 5 35.74 5.19 18.03
C LEU A 5 35.29 3.92 18.76
N ARG A 6 35.41 3.87 20.09
CA ARG A 6 34.91 2.75 20.90
C ARG A 6 33.38 2.63 20.84
N ASP A 7 32.65 3.73 20.97
CA ASP A 7 31.19 3.75 20.83
C ASP A 7 30.76 3.31 19.43
N PHE A 8 31.43 3.80 18.37
CA PHE A 8 31.17 3.37 17.00
C PHE A 8 31.40 1.87 16.80
N MET A 9 32.53 1.33 17.28
CA MET A 9 32.85 -0.09 17.15
C MET A 9 31.85 -0.96 17.92
N GLY A 10 31.48 -0.57 19.14
CA GLY A 10 30.45 -1.28 19.91
C GLY A 10 29.09 -1.26 19.22
N LYS A 11 28.66 -0.12 18.67
CA LYS A 11 27.42 -0.03 17.87
C LYS A 11 27.49 -0.86 16.60
N LYS A 12 28.64 -0.90 15.93
CA LYS A 12 28.86 -1.72 14.73
C LYS A 12 28.71 -3.21 15.02
N GLU A 13 29.32 -3.69 16.10
CA GLU A 13 29.23 -5.09 16.55
C GLU A 13 27.79 -5.50 16.89
N ARG A 14 27.04 -4.61 17.54
CA ARG A 14 25.62 -4.84 17.85
C ARG A 14 24.66 -4.62 16.67
N GLY A 15 25.17 -4.22 15.50
CA GLY A 15 24.32 -3.92 14.34
C GLY A 15 23.52 -2.61 14.47
N GLU A 16 23.83 -1.76 15.45
CA GLU A 16 23.04 -0.58 15.82
C GLU A 16 23.34 0.65 14.97
N LEU A 17 24.32 0.58 14.05
CA LEU A 17 24.60 1.69 13.15
C LEU A 17 23.40 1.97 12.26
N LEU A 18 23.20 3.26 11.97
CA LEU A 18 22.12 3.72 11.09
C LEU A 18 22.17 3.03 9.72
N SER A 19 23.36 2.91 9.13
CA SER A 19 23.58 2.22 7.86
C SER A 19 23.16 0.74 7.92
N GLN A 20 23.47 0.03 9.01
CA GLN A 20 23.08 -1.37 9.22
C GLN A 20 21.58 -1.51 9.40
N ARG A 21 20.91 -0.55 10.06
CA ARG A 21 19.45 -0.54 10.21
C ARG A 21 18.74 -0.27 8.87
N ILE A 22 19.21 0.72 8.11
CA ILE A 22 18.69 1.03 6.77
C ILE A 22 18.87 -0.16 5.83
N SER A 23 20.04 -0.80 5.84
CA SER A 23 20.30 -1.99 5.01
C SER A 23 19.29 -3.10 5.32
N ARG A 24 19.14 -3.48 6.59
CA ARG A 24 18.20 -4.54 7.01
C ARG A 24 16.74 -4.23 6.64
N LEU A 25 16.33 -2.96 6.76
CA LEU A 25 15.00 -2.54 6.36
C LEU A 25 14.83 -2.62 4.83
N GLY A 26 15.87 -2.22 4.09
CA GLY A 26 15.94 -2.33 2.64
C GLY A 26 15.88 -3.78 2.14
N ASP A 27 16.60 -4.70 2.79
CA ASP A 27 16.66 -6.11 2.42
C ASP A 27 15.27 -6.76 2.41
N ASN A 28 14.39 -6.36 3.33
CA ASN A 28 13.01 -6.85 3.40
C ASN A 28 12.08 -6.10 2.43
N LEU A 29 12.09 -4.77 2.46
CA LEU A 29 11.18 -3.95 1.63
C LEU A 29 11.45 -4.11 0.13
N LEU A 30 12.70 -4.30 -0.26
CA LEU A 30 13.13 -4.47 -1.65
C LEU A 30 13.22 -5.94 -2.05
N LYS A 31 12.86 -6.86 -1.16
CA LYS A 31 12.79 -8.29 -1.49
C LYS A 31 11.79 -8.50 -2.61
N LYS A 32 12.26 -9.09 -3.72
CA LYS A 32 11.40 -9.45 -4.85
C LYS A 32 10.26 -10.36 -4.39
N THR A 33 9.07 -10.04 -4.86
CA THR A 33 7.84 -10.77 -4.52
C THR A 33 7.16 -11.24 -5.80
N GLN A 34 6.50 -12.39 -5.75
CA GLN A 34 5.72 -12.89 -6.87
C GLN A 34 4.27 -12.42 -6.73
N LEU A 35 3.71 -11.88 -7.81
CA LEU A 35 2.29 -11.53 -7.88
C LEU A 35 1.47 -12.78 -8.18
N SER A 36 0.24 -12.81 -7.69
CA SER A 36 -0.73 -13.83 -8.08
C SER A 36 -1.01 -13.76 -9.58
N VAL A 37 -1.07 -14.92 -10.21
CA VAL A 37 -1.48 -15.06 -11.61
C VAL A 37 -2.95 -15.45 -11.64
N THR A 38 -3.77 -14.62 -12.28
CA THR A 38 -5.20 -14.90 -12.45
C THR A 38 -5.42 -16.15 -13.31
N LYS A 39 -6.39 -16.99 -12.93
CA LYS A 39 -6.73 -18.24 -13.64
C LYS A 39 -7.92 -18.10 -14.59
N ASP A 40 -8.85 -17.20 -14.26
CA ASP A 40 -10.14 -17.00 -14.92
C ASP A 40 -10.35 -15.55 -15.40
N GLY A 41 -9.34 -14.69 -15.21
CA GLY A 41 -9.38 -13.28 -15.60
C GLY A 41 -9.84 -12.33 -14.51
N PHE A 42 -10.18 -12.80 -13.31
CA PHE A 42 -10.64 -11.96 -12.19
C PHE A 42 -9.62 -11.87 -11.05
N VAL A 43 -9.85 -10.89 -10.17
CA VAL A 43 -9.11 -10.70 -8.90
C VAL A 43 -9.84 -11.44 -7.79
N HIS A 44 -9.12 -12.18 -6.96
CA HIS A 44 -9.66 -12.99 -5.87
C HIS A 44 -9.18 -12.54 -4.51
N PHE A 45 -9.94 -12.90 -3.47
CA PHE A 45 -9.45 -12.83 -2.11
C PHE A 45 -8.25 -13.78 -1.92
N GLY A 46 -7.20 -13.28 -1.28
CA GLY A 46 -5.89 -13.95 -1.16
C GLY A 46 -4.88 -13.55 -2.23
N ASP A 47 -5.30 -12.86 -3.30
CA ASP A 47 -4.38 -12.48 -4.37
C ASP A 47 -3.35 -11.44 -3.90
N THR A 48 -2.08 -11.67 -4.26
CA THR A 48 -0.99 -10.71 -4.10
C THR A 48 -0.88 -9.85 -5.37
N VAL A 49 -1.18 -8.57 -5.24
CA VAL A 49 -1.32 -7.62 -6.35
C VAL A 49 -0.46 -6.36 -6.14
N MET A 50 -0.31 -5.59 -7.22
CA MET A 50 0.17 -4.21 -7.16
C MET A 50 -0.94 -3.26 -7.57
N LEU A 51 -1.06 -2.13 -6.89
CA LEU A 51 -2.00 -1.08 -7.25
C LEU A 51 -1.30 -0.06 -8.13
N LEU A 52 -1.61 -0.09 -9.42
CA LEU A 52 -1.04 0.81 -10.42
C LEU A 52 -1.99 1.97 -10.73
N SER A 53 -1.53 3.19 -10.48
CA SER A 53 -2.14 4.39 -11.01
C SER A 53 -1.61 4.64 -12.43
N PRO A 54 -2.45 4.55 -13.46
CA PRO A 54 -2.02 4.77 -14.84
C PRO A 54 -1.58 6.22 -15.03
N ASP A 55 -0.66 6.45 -15.97
CA ASP A 55 -0.25 7.81 -16.28
C ASP A 55 -1.38 8.60 -16.96
N ASN A 56 -1.50 9.87 -16.61
CA ASN A 56 -2.43 10.81 -17.22
C ASN A 56 -1.72 11.34 -18.47
N LYS A 57 -1.95 10.70 -19.61
CA LYS A 57 -1.18 10.94 -20.85
C LYS A 57 -1.16 12.42 -21.24
N SER A 58 0.01 13.04 -21.10
CA SER A 58 0.49 14.16 -21.95
C SER A 58 2.03 14.29 -21.99
N SER A 59 2.79 13.53 -21.18
CA SER A 59 4.25 13.55 -21.25
C SER A 59 4.80 12.66 -22.36
N VAL A 60 5.78 13.20 -23.10
CA VAL A 60 6.59 12.59 -24.17
C VAL A 60 7.40 11.36 -23.69
N GLU A 61 7.30 11.01 -22.41
CA GLU A 61 8.04 9.94 -21.75
C GLU A 61 7.10 8.77 -21.44
N ASN A 62 7.41 7.59 -21.99
CA ASN A 62 6.71 6.32 -21.75
C ASN A 62 6.90 5.84 -20.30
N TYR A 63 6.26 6.47 -19.32
CA TYR A 63 6.27 5.99 -17.94
C TYR A 63 5.24 4.88 -17.73
N PRO A 64 5.60 3.80 -17.02
CA PRO A 64 4.70 2.66 -16.80
C PRO A 64 3.58 2.94 -15.78
N GLY A 65 3.55 4.12 -15.16
CA GLY A 65 2.59 4.53 -14.12
C GLY A 65 3.24 4.68 -12.73
N LEU A 66 2.42 4.85 -11.71
CA LEU A 66 2.85 4.96 -10.31
C LEU A 66 2.23 3.86 -9.47
N THR A 67 2.99 3.22 -8.60
CA THR A 67 2.48 2.14 -7.73
C THR A 67 2.35 2.61 -6.29
N LEU A 68 1.32 2.16 -5.60
CA LEU A 68 1.21 2.35 -4.15
C LEU A 68 2.35 1.61 -3.44
N ALA A 69 2.99 2.26 -2.47
CA ALA A 69 4.13 1.70 -1.75
C ALA A 69 4.20 2.19 -0.31
N ILE A 70 4.76 1.37 0.57
CA ILE A 70 5.08 1.74 1.95
C ILE A 70 6.11 2.87 1.94
N ASN A 71 5.91 3.89 2.77
CA ASN A 71 6.89 4.95 2.94
C ASN A 71 7.93 4.57 3.99
N MET A 72 9.21 4.66 3.63
CA MET A 72 10.31 4.51 4.56
C MET A 72 10.61 5.89 5.14
N ASP A 73 10.05 6.20 6.31
CA ASP A 73 10.37 7.43 7.02
C ASP A 73 11.35 7.17 8.19
N GLU A 74 11.79 8.25 8.83
CA GLU A 74 12.73 8.17 9.96
C GLU A 74 12.24 7.24 11.07
N SER A 75 10.92 7.19 11.30
CA SER A 75 10.34 6.33 12.33
C SER A 75 10.61 4.85 12.06
N CYS A 76 10.59 4.42 10.79
CA CYS A 76 10.94 3.05 10.40
C CYS A 76 12.42 2.75 10.63
N ILE A 77 13.30 3.73 10.36
CA ILE A 77 14.76 3.55 10.50
C ILE A 77 15.17 3.39 11.97
N TYR A 78 14.53 4.12 12.88
CA TYR A 78 14.79 4.00 14.31
C TYR A 78 14.15 2.76 14.95
N SER A 79 13.23 2.08 14.26
CA SER A 79 12.41 0.98 14.80
C SER A 79 13.08 -0.40 14.78
N LEU A 80 14.33 -0.52 15.23
CA LEU A 80 15.07 -1.79 15.33
C LEU A 80 15.09 -2.66 14.04
N GLY A 81 14.79 -2.07 12.88
CA GLY A 81 14.73 -2.77 11.61
C GLY A 81 13.37 -3.41 11.26
N THR A 82 12.31 -3.10 11.99
CA THR A 82 10.94 -3.54 11.67
C THR A 82 10.03 -2.36 11.28
N LEU A 83 8.96 -2.65 10.54
CA LEU A 83 7.89 -1.68 10.31
C LEU A 83 7.04 -1.53 11.57
N LYS A 84 6.59 -0.31 11.87
CA LYS A 84 5.64 -0.02 12.95
C LYS A 84 4.43 0.72 12.42
N ALA A 85 3.26 0.38 12.93
CA ALA A 85 2.03 1.11 12.67
C ALA A 85 1.92 2.35 13.60
N PRO A 86 1.30 3.45 13.14
CA PRO A 86 0.88 3.67 11.76
C PRO A 86 2.08 4.02 10.86
N CYS A 87 2.11 3.51 9.63
CA CYS A 87 3.12 3.89 8.64
C CYS A 87 2.50 4.61 7.44
N GLY A 88 3.24 5.56 6.86
CA GLY A 88 2.79 6.30 5.68
C GLY A 88 2.86 5.46 4.41
N VAL A 89 2.10 5.84 3.40
CA VAL A 89 2.22 5.30 2.04
C VAL A 89 2.50 6.42 1.05
N SER A 90 3.13 6.06 -0.07
CA SER A 90 3.44 6.97 -1.16
C SER A 90 3.24 6.28 -2.51
N ALA A 91 3.31 7.07 -3.58
CA ALA A 91 3.29 6.57 -4.94
C ALA A 91 4.73 6.60 -5.49
N ILE A 92 5.21 5.48 -6.04
CA ILE A 92 6.58 5.35 -6.59
C ILE A 92 6.54 5.03 -8.08
N LYS A 93 7.62 5.36 -8.80
CA LYS A 93 7.77 5.10 -10.24
C LYS A 93 8.19 3.66 -10.59
N SER A 94 8.39 2.80 -9.58
CA SER A 94 8.82 1.42 -9.81
C SER A 94 7.61 0.51 -10.00
N VAL A 95 7.64 -0.28 -11.07
CA VAL A 95 6.66 -1.35 -11.33
C VAL A 95 7.22 -2.74 -11.07
N GLU A 96 8.42 -2.84 -10.49
CA GLU A 96 8.96 -4.13 -10.05
C GLU A 96 8.26 -4.58 -8.76
N PRO A 97 7.76 -5.83 -8.68
CA PRO A 97 7.08 -6.34 -7.50
C PRO A 97 8.09 -6.65 -6.39
N VAL A 98 8.00 -5.89 -5.31
CA VAL A 98 8.80 -6.04 -4.10
C VAL A 98 7.91 -5.91 -2.87
N GLY A 99 8.37 -6.40 -1.71
CA GLY A 99 7.58 -6.36 -0.47
C GLY A 99 6.96 -4.99 -0.17
N ARG A 100 7.67 -3.90 -0.52
CA ARG A 100 7.24 -2.51 -0.35
C ARG A 100 5.99 -2.10 -1.15
N ASN A 101 5.74 -2.66 -2.33
CA ASN A 101 4.66 -2.22 -3.23
C ASN A 101 3.65 -3.33 -3.58
N THR A 102 3.76 -4.48 -2.94
CA THR A 102 2.79 -5.59 -3.05
C THR A 102 1.79 -5.59 -1.91
N PHE A 103 0.53 -5.87 -2.25
CA PHE A 103 -0.59 -5.95 -1.33
C PHE A 103 -1.38 -7.24 -1.54
N CYS A 104 -1.93 -7.81 -0.47
CA CYS A 104 -2.87 -8.91 -0.50
C CYS A 104 -4.31 -8.37 -0.48
N ILE A 105 -5.18 -8.92 -1.31
CA ILE A 105 -6.63 -8.64 -1.28
C ILE A 105 -7.28 -9.46 -0.17
N LEU A 106 -7.84 -8.80 0.83
CA LEU A 106 -8.39 -9.44 2.01
C LEU A 106 -9.91 -9.42 2.02
N SER A 107 -10.51 -10.53 2.42
CA SER A 107 -11.94 -10.59 2.75
C SER A 107 -12.20 -9.87 4.07
N VAL A 108 -13.21 -9.01 4.11
CA VAL A 108 -13.64 -8.28 5.33
C VAL A 108 -15.13 -8.45 5.62
N ASP A 109 -15.84 -9.14 4.74
CA ASP A 109 -17.28 -9.42 4.80
C ASP A 109 -17.59 -10.92 4.98
N GLY A 110 -16.55 -11.76 5.11
CA GLY A 110 -16.69 -13.20 5.32
C GLY A 110 -16.70 -14.03 4.04
N ALA A 111 -16.47 -13.42 2.86
CA ALA A 111 -16.22 -14.16 1.63
C ALA A 111 -15.01 -15.12 1.77
N ALA A 112 -15.08 -16.26 1.09
CA ALA A 112 -14.05 -17.28 1.20
C ALA A 112 -12.78 -16.91 0.43
N GLU A 113 -11.63 -17.42 0.89
CA GLU A 113 -10.37 -17.24 0.17
C GLU A 113 -10.44 -17.92 -1.21
N GLY A 114 -9.95 -17.23 -2.24
CA GLY A 114 -10.06 -17.67 -3.62
C GLY A 114 -11.39 -17.35 -4.31
N GLU A 115 -12.36 -16.73 -3.64
CA GLU A 115 -13.56 -16.19 -4.33
C GLU A 115 -13.25 -14.88 -5.05
N PRO A 116 -13.90 -14.61 -6.19
CA PRO A 116 -13.67 -13.38 -6.95
C PRO A 116 -14.27 -12.18 -6.21
N VAL A 117 -13.49 -11.10 -6.13
CA VAL A 117 -13.94 -9.82 -5.60
C VAL A 117 -14.93 -9.20 -6.57
N LYS A 118 -16.06 -8.71 -6.06
CA LYS A 118 -17.11 -8.09 -6.89
C LYS A 118 -17.14 -6.57 -6.78
N PHE A 119 -17.61 -5.89 -7.82
CA PHE A 119 -17.88 -4.46 -7.75
C PHE A 119 -18.92 -4.16 -6.66
N GLY A 120 -18.66 -3.14 -5.85
CA GLY A 120 -19.48 -2.79 -4.69
C GLY A 120 -19.25 -3.68 -3.47
N GLN A 121 -18.47 -4.75 -3.56
CA GLN A 121 -18.12 -5.57 -2.40
C GLN A 121 -17.04 -4.91 -1.54
N ASN A 122 -17.12 -5.07 -0.23
CA ASN A 122 -16.10 -4.58 0.68
C ASN A 122 -14.91 -5.54 0.71
N PHE A 123 -13.70 -5.00 0.59
CA PHE A 123 -12.46 -5.74 0.77
C PHE A 123 -11.43 -4.91 1.53
N GLY A 124 -10.40 -5.58 2.04
CA GLY A 124 -9.23 -4.97 2.66
C GLY A 124 -8.00 -5.05 1.77
N LEU A 125 -7.05 -4.14 1.97
CA LEU A 125 -5.74 -4.16 1.32
C LEU A 125 -4.68 -4.37 2.39
N GLY A 126 -4.10 -5.56 2.44
CA GLY A 126 -3.05 -5.92 3.39
C GLY A 126 -1.66 -5.84 2.77
N THR A 127 -0.62 -5.59 3.54
CA THR A 127 0.77 -5.78 3.13
C THR A 127 1.62 -6.15 4.33
N THR A 128 2.60 -7.03 4.13
CA THR A 128 3.61 -7.32 5.16
C THR A 128 4.88 -6.50 4.96
N GLY A 129 5.00 -5.73 3.87
CA GLY A 129 6.23 -4.99 3.56
C GLY A 129 7.45 -5.87 3.33
N GLY A 130 7.27 -7.15 3.00
CA GLY A 130 8.35 -8.13 2.89
C GLY A 130 8.81 -8.72 4.23
N PHE A 131 8.19 -8.34 5.35
CA PHE A 131 8.40 -8.94 6.66
C PHE A 131 7.48 -10.16 6.84
N SER A 132 7.86 -11.11 7.70
CA SER A 132 7.07 -12.32 8.00
C SER A 132 6.07 -12.14 9.15
N ASP A 133 6.31 -11.16 10.02
CA ASP A 133 5.80 -11.22 11.39
C ASP A 133 4.50 -10.42 11.60
N GLN A 134 4.20 -9.48 10.68
CA GLN A 134 3.09 -8.55 10.86
C GLN A 134 2.45 -8.14 9.54
N MET A 135 1.12 -8.15 9.51
CA MET A 135 0.30 -7.61 8.42
C MET A 135 -0.13 -6.18 8.77
N PHE A 136 -0.03 -5.29 7.79
CA PHE A 136 -0.53 -3.92 7.86
C PHE A 136 -1.66 -3.72 6.86
N TYR A 137 -2.67 -2.95 7.23
CA TYR A 137 -3.89 -2.74 6.47
C TYR A 137 -3.98 -1.29 6.01
N LEU A 138 -4.31 -1.08 4.74
CA LEU A 138 -4.51 0.24 4.17
C LEU A 138 -5.75 0.88 4.79
N ALA A 139 -5.57 2.03 5.42
CA ALA A 139 -6.59 2.76 6.13
C ALA A 139 -6.72 4.20 5.66
N SER A 140 -7.90 4.77 5.86
CA SER A 140 -8.13 6.20 5.69
C SER A 140 -9.22 6.69 6.64
N GLU A 141 -9.24 7.99 6.88
CA GLU A 141 -10.23 8.63 7.76
C GLU A 141 -10.52 10.05 7.28
N HIS A 142 -11.65 10.61 7.68
CA HIS A 142 -11.97 12.00 7.41
C HIS A 142 -10.82 12.93 7.82
N LYS A 143 -10.49 13.86 6.91
CA LYS A 143 -9.52 14.91 7.18
C LYS A 143 -9.92 15.68 8.43
N SER A 144 -8.99 15.85 9.35
CA SER A 144 -9.12 16.71 10.52
C SER A 144 -7.89 17.60 10.67
N PHE A 145 -7.90 18.52 11.63
CA PHE A 145 -6.72 19.32 11.96
C PHE A 145 -5.52 18.49 12.41
N LEU A 146 -5.75 17.26 12.89
CA LEU A 146 -4.70 16.36 13.36
C LEU A 146 -4.36 15.27 12.33
N ARG A 147 -5.26 14.99 11.38
CA ARG A 147 -5.13 13.89 10.41
C ARG A 147 -5.30 14.40 8.99
N PHE A 148 -4.18 14.62 8.31
CA PHE A 148 -4.13 15.04 6.91
C PHE A 148 -2.82 14.63 6.24
N ALA A 149 -2.83 14.52 4.92
CA ALA A 149 -1.65 14.19 4.14
C ALA A 149 -0.65 15.36 4.19
N LYS A 150 0.57 15.09 4.68
CA LYS A 150 1.59 16.13 4.98
C LYS A 150 1.90 17.09 3.83
N LYS A 151 1.83 16.63 2.58
CA LYS A 151 2.20 17.43 1.40
C LYS A 151 1.02 18.14 0.72
N SER A 152 -0.16 17.51 0.70
CA SER A 152 -1.32 18.03 -0.04
C SER A 152 -2.40 18.61 0.85
N PHE A 153 -2.29 18.41 2.17
CA PHE A 153 -3.34 18.71 3.14
C PHE A 153 -4.68 18.03 2.82
N LEU A 154 -4.70 16.97 2.02
CA LEU A 154 -5.90 16.18 1.72
C LEU A 154 -6.13 15.09 2.77
N GLN A 155 -7.20 14.31 2.61
CA GLN A 155 -7.43 13.10 3.40
C GLN A 155 -6.23 12.15 3.29
N GLN A 156 -5.68 11.75 4.43
CA GLN A 156 -4.50 10.90 4.49
C GLN A 156 -4.88 9.43 4.24
N VAL A 157 -3.98 8.72 3.58
CA VAL A 157 -3.96 7.27 3.52
C VAL A 157 -2.72 6.78 4.26
N TYR A 158 -2.88 5.76 5.09
CA TYR A 158 -1.84 5.22 5.95
C TYR A 158 -2.05 3.72 6.15
N LEU A 159 -1.11 3.07 6.82
CA LEU A 159 -1.15 1.66 7.15
C LEU A 159 -1.28 1.51 8.66
N THR A 160 -2.16 0.61 9.10
CA THR A 160 -2.40 0.28 10.52
C THR A 160 -2.27 -1.22 10.74
N ASP A 161 -2.04 -1.65 11.97
CA ASP A 161 -2.00 -3.05 12.38
C ASP A 161 -3.37 -3.60 12.84
N LYS A 162 -4.43 -2.78 12.74
CA LYS A 162 -5.79 -3.14 13.18
C LYS A 162 -6.77 -3.12 12.02
N LEU A 163 -7.45 -4.25 11.80
CA LEU A 163 -8.63 -4.29 10.95
C LEU A 163 -9.78 -3.52 11.59
N SER A 164 -10.44 -2.68 10.81
CA SER A 164 -11.61 -1.91 11.25
C SER A 164 -12.41 -1.40 10.06
N TYR A 165 -13.50 -0.67 10.31
CA TYR A 165 -14.26 -0.01 9.24
C TYR A 165 -13.43 1.03 8.46
N LEU A 166 -12.32 1.53 9.04
CA LEU A 166 -11.37 2.44 8.38
C LEU A 166 -10.45 1.74 7.37
N THR A 167 -10.41 0.40 7.38
CA THR A 167 -9.60 -0.40 6.46
C THR A 167 -10.44 -1.03 5.34
N CYS A 168 -11.72 -0.64 5.23
CA CYS A 168 -12.64 -1.17 4.23
C CYS A 168 -12.65 -0.32 2.97
N TRP A 169 -12.41 -0.97 1.84
CA TRP A 169 -12.41 -0.38 0.50
C TRP A 169 -13.40 -1.09 -0.40
N GLN A 170 -13.79 -0.43 -1.48
CA GLN A 170 -14.67 -0.99 -2.51
C GLN A 170 -14.09 -0.74 -3.89
N ALA A 171 -14.26 -1.73 -4.77
CA ALA A 171 -13.98 -1.58 -6.19
C ALA A 171 -15.24 -1.01 -6.82
N VAL A 172 -15.08 0.12 -7.50
CA VAL A 172 -16.15 0.84 -8.17
C VAL A 172 -15.82 0.93 -9.65
N PHE A 173 -16.81 0.65 -10.48
CA PHE A 173 -16.66 0.76 -11.93
C PHE A 173 -16.31 2.21 -12.32
N CYS A 174 -15.38 2.36 -13.27
CA CYS A 174 -14.85 3.67 -13.64
C CYS A 174 -15.95 4.61 -14.16
N ASP A 175 -16.77 4.14 -15.10
CA ASP A 175 -17.87 4.92 -15.68
C ASP A 175 -19.01 5.05 -14.67
N PRO A 176 -19.36 6.27 -14.21
CA PRO A 176 -20.47 6.49 -13.30
C PRO A 176 -21.82 5.98 -13.81
N GLN A 177 -22.07 6.04 -15.13
CA GLN A 177 -23.36 5.67 -15.71
C GLN A 177 -23.57 4.16 -15.73
N MET A 178 -22.50 3.38 -15.67
CA MET A 178 -22.53 1.92 -15.74
C MET A 178 -22.41 1.25 -14.36
N ARG A 179 -22.34 2.01 -13.26
CA ARG A 179 -22.04 1.43 -11.94
C ARG A 179 -23.14 0.50 -11.43
N MET A 180 -24.40 0.80 -11.75
CA MET A 180 -25.54 -0.01 -11.29
C MET A 180 -25.60 -1.34 -12.05
N GLU A 181 -25.27 -1.31 -13.34
CA GLU A 181 -25.27 -2.44 -14.25
C GLU A 181 -24.17 -3.45 -13.91
N TYR A 182 -23.01 -2.96 -13.46
CA TYR A 182 -21.88 -3.81 -13.09
C TYR A 182 -21.80 -4.14 -11.59
N GLU A 183 -22.75 -3.68 -10.77
CA GLU A 183 -22.77 -4.02 -9.35
C GLU A 183 -22.90 -5.54 -9.14
N GLY A 184 -22.06 -6.09 -8.26
CA GLY A 184 -22.03 -7.54 -8.00
C GLY A 184 -21.31 -8.38 -9.06
N PHE A 185 -20.87 -7.81 -10.18
CA PHE A 185 -20.03 -8.53 -11.15
C PHE A 185 -18.58 -8.66 -10.64
N PRO A 186 -17.87 -9.74 -10.99
CA PRO A 186 -16.48 -9.94 -10.60
C PRO A 186 -15.57 -8.89 -11.23
N VAL A 187 -14.57 -8.43 -10.47
CA VAL A 187 -13.62 -7.40 -10.89
C VAL A 187 -12.55 -8.02 -11.80
N PRO A 188 -12.43 -7.59 -13.06
CA PRO A 188 -11.41 -8.11 -13.97
C PRO A 188 -10.00 -7.70 -13.53
N ALA A 189 -9.07 -8.65 -13.54
CA ALA A 189 -7.66 -8.38 -13.31
C ALA A 189 -7.10 -7.44 -14.38
N ASN A 190 -6.11 -6.62 -14.02
CA ASN A 190 -5.46 -5.65 -14.92
C ASN A 190 -6.41 -4.65 -15.59
N SER A 191 -7.62 -4.46 -15.06
CA SER A 191 -8.58 -3.46 -15.54
C SER A 191 -8.48 -2.16 -14.73
N LYS A 192 -8.95 -1.06 -15.33
CA LYS A 192 -9.06 0.22 -14.63
C LYS A 192 -10.32 0.22 -13.77
N ILE A 193 -10.13 0.50 -12.49
CA ILE A 193 -11.22 0.65 -11.52
C ILE A 193 -10.97 1.88 -10.64
N ILE A 194 -12.00 2.30 -9.91
CA ILE A 194 -11.86 3.26 -8.81
C ILE A 194 -11.87 2.48 -7.51
N ILE A 195 -10.87 2.69 -6.65
CA ILE A 195 -10.84 2.13 -5.31
C ILE A 195 -11.34 3.21 -4.35
N THR A 196 -12.48 2.97 -3.71
CA THR A 196 -13.14 3.95 -2.85
C THR A 196 -13.11 3.49 -1.40
N HIS A 197 -12.72 4.37 -0.49
CA HIS A 197 -12.80 4.10 0.94
C HIS A 197 -14.27 4.06 1.38
N ARG A 198 -14.71 2.95 1.99
CA ARG A 198 -16.12 2.71 2.28
C ARG A 198 -16.70 3.77 3.22
N HIS A 199 -15.97 4.11 4.29
CA HIS A 199 -16.49 5.00 5.32
C HIS A 199 -16.57 6.47 4.88
N THR A 200 -15.59 6.96 4.13
CA THR A 200 -15.56 8.38 3.71
C THR A 200 -16.08 8.63 2.30
N ASN A 201 -16.38 7.57 1.55
CA ASN A 201 -16.78 7.61 0.14
C ASN A 201 -15.81 8.44 -0.74
N ARG A 202 -14.51 8.37 -0.44
CA ARG A 202 -13.45 9.07 -1.20
C ARG A 202 -12.60 8.06 -1.95
N GLY A 203 -12.32 8.36 -3.22
CA GLY A 203 -11.41 7.56 -4.05
C GLY A 203 -9.96 7.68 -3.59
N LEU A 204 -9.24 6.56 -3.61
CA LEU A 204 -7.79 6.52 -3.47
C LEU A 204 -7.16 7.22 -4.68
N ALA A 205 -6.30 8.21 -4.42
CA ALA A 205 -5.74 9.04 -5.48
C ALA A 205 -4.28 9.43 -5.20
N VAL A 206 -3.54 9.66 -6.28
CA VAL A 206 -2.20 10.25 -6.25
C VAL A 206 -2.32 11.74 -6.57
N PRO A 207 -2.17 12.66 -5.61
CA PRO A 207 -2.16 14.09 -5.89
C PRO A 207 -0.93 14.44 -6.72
N ARG A 208 -1.13 14.98 -7.93
CA ARG A 208 -0.05 15.40 -8.83
C ARG A 208 0.35 16.85 -8.66
N ASN A 209 -0.55 17.67 -8.12
CA ASN A 209 -0.32 19.07 -7.80
C ASN A 209 -0.40 19.21 -6.27
N PHE A 210 0.62 19.82 -5.68
CA PHE A 210 0.62 20.23 -4.27
C PHE A 210 0.48 21.76 -4.27
N CYS A 211 -0.53 22.28 -3.59
CA CYS A 211 -0.67 23.71 -3.33
C CYS A 211 0.26 24.12 -2.19
#